data_AF-A0A1M7ESJ9-F1
#
_entry.id   AF-A0A1M7ESJ9-F1
#
_cell.length_a   1.000
_cell.length_b   1.000
_cell.length_c   1.000
_cell.angle_alpha   90.00
_cell.angle_beta   90.00
_cell.angle_gamma   90.00
#
_symmetry.space_group_name_H-M   'P 1'
#
loop_
_entity.id
_entity.type
_entity.pdbx_description
1 polymer ?
#
loop_
_entity_poly.entity_id
_entity_poly.type
_entity_poly.pdbx_seq_one_letter_code
_entity_poly.pdbx_strand_id
1 'polypeptide(L)'
;MGNTGYKSFASLELYYVDDGSPTGQPTKPNVVTDPDYIAPVLDTTNCTPSTRYYSSEKKLSAKRNNCGSGYSGSTVTLTSYPNQFFSTISLADANAQADVWLAANVQTYANNAGTCEVIYTPPSSGGGGGSGGCFVEGTLITLPDGSKKPIEELQLNQLLLSAEIETLIDTNDASELYKWSSEYLSENRIISPITQISEKLAYKTMIINGGLLEATPTHLQLIQRDGFWKFIPLGNIQVGDNLYTINNEIIPVIAVTVNLEERRIYPLTLNPFHTYFANGILTHNYKQPMANDY
;
A
#
# COMPACT_ATOMS: atom_id res chain seq x y z
N MET A 1 23.06 -27.26 -19.40
CA MET A 1 23.92 -27.33 -18.21
C MET A 1 25.27 -26.75 -18.60
N GLY A 2 25.77 -25.75 -17.86
CA GLY A 2 27.10 -25.18 -18.09
C GLY A 2 28.15 -25.84 -17.21
N ASN A 3 29.37 -25.98 -17.71
CA ASN A 3 30.49 -26.61 -17.02
C ASN A 3 30.86 -25.85 -15.75
N THR A 4 31.10 -26.57 -14.66
CA THR A 4 31.51 -25.99 -13.36
C THR A 4 33.02 -25.75 -13.25
N GLY A 5 33.78 -26.25 -14.22
CA GLY A 5 35.23 -26.31 -14.15
C GLY A 5 35.79 -27.57 -13.53
N TYR A 6 34.95 -28.45 -13.01
CA TYR A 6 35.39 -29.72 -12.43
C TYR A 6 35.27 -30.86 -13.44
N LYS A 7 36.32 -31.66 -13.56
CA LYS A 7 36.30 -32.94 -14.26
C LYS A 7 36.17 -34.06 -13.24
N SER A 8 35.21 -34.95 -13.45
CA SER A 8 35.12 -36.21 -12.73
C SER A 8 35.60 -37.34 -13.62
N PHE A 9 36.11 -38.39 -12.97
CA PHE A 9 36.45 -39.64 -13.64
C PHE A 9 35.32 -40.63 -13.36
N ALA A 10 34.83 -41.31 -14.38
CA ALA A 10 33.77 -42.32 -14.21
C ALA A 10 34.34 -43.66 -13.72
N SER A 11 35.58 -43.96 -14.10
CA SER A 11 36.27 -45.20 -13.78
C SER A 11 37.72 -44.94 -13.37
N LEU A 12 38.28 -45.88 -12.62
CA LEU A 12 39.65 -45.94 -12.15
C LEU A 12 40.37 -47.09 -12.85
N GLU A 13 41.59 -46.83 -13.30
CA GLU A 13 42.49 -47.82 -13.91
C GLU A 13 43.75 -47.95 -13.07
N LEU A 14 44.27 -49.17 -12.94
CA LEU A 14 45.42 -49.48 -12.10
C LEU A 14 46.72 -49.45 -12.91
N TYR A 15 47.74 -48.78 -12.37
CA TYR A 15 49.05 -48.58 -12.99
C TYR A 15 50.18 -49.05 -12.07
N TYR A 16 51.30 -49.46 -12.68
CA TYR A 16 52.55 -49.69 -11.95
C TYR A 16 53.22 -48.35 -11.60
N VAL A 17 53.72 -48.23 -10.37
CA VAL A 17 54.26 -46.96 -9.84
C VAL A 17 55.69 -46.67 -10.30
N ASP A 18 56.42 -47.68 -10.76
CA ASP A 18 57.81 -47.59 -11.20
C ASP A 18 57.95 -47.07 -12.64
N ASP A 19 57.04 -47.47 -13.53
CA ASP A 19 57.09 -47.08 -14.95
C ASP A 19 55.82 -46.38 -15.48
N GLY A 20 54.76 -46.32 -14.68
CA GLY A 20 53.48 -45.73 -15.08
C GLY A 20 52.76 -46.52 -16.17
N SER A 21 53.11 -47.79 -16.40
CA SER A 21 52.47 -48.65 -17.38
C SER A 21 51.13 -49.22 -16.85
N PRO A 22 50.12 -49.38 -17.73
CA PRO A 22 48.83 -49.94 -17.32
C PRO A 22 49.00 -51.41 -16.95
N THR A 23 48.38 -51.82 -15.85
CA THR A 23 48.44 -53.22 -15.37
C THR A 23 47.66 -54.20 -16.25
N GLY A 24 46.82 -53.70 -17.17
CA GLY A 24 45.93 -54.50 -18.00
C GLY A 24 44.69 -55.05 -17.27
N GLN A 25 44.49 -54.67 -16.01
CA GLN A 25 43.30 -55.05 -15.24
C GLN A 25 42.06 -54.27 -15.68
N PRO A 26 40.84 -54.84 -15.54
CA PRO A 26 39.61 -54.11 -15.82
C PRO A 26 39.50 -52.85 -14.96
N THR A 27 38.95 -51.78 -15.56
CA THR A 27 38.65 -50.57 -14.81
C THR A 27 37.52 -50.81 -13.80
N LYS A 28 37.56 -50.10 -12.67
CA LYS A 28 36.49 -50.11 -11.66
C LYS A 28 35.76 -48.77 -11.59
N PRO A 29 34.51 -48.70 -11.11
CA PRO A 29 33.80 -47.44 -10.95
C PRO A 29 34.47 -46.49 -9.94
N ASN A 30 34.52 -45.19 -10.24
CA ASN A 30 35.00 -44.16 -9.31
C ASN A 30 33.86 -43.66 -8.42
N VAL A 31 33.62 -44.33 -7.30
CA VAL A 31 32.51 -44.04 -6.37
C VAL A 31 33.03 -43.56 -5.02
N VAL A 32 32.31 -42.63 -4.37
CA VAL A 32 32.74 -41.98 -3.11
C VAL A 32 32.96 -42.92 -1.93
N THR A 33 32.42 -44.14 -2.01
CA THR A 33 32.57 -45.19 -1.00
C THR A 33 33.82 -46.04 -1.21
N ASP A 34 34.50 -45.90 -2.34
CA ASP A 34 35.73 -46.63 -2.65
C ASP A 34 36.92 -45.94 -1.97
N PRO A 35 37.80 -46.70 -1.26
CA PRO A 35 39.02 -46.13 -0.67
C PRO A 35 39.92 -45.38 -1.66
N ASP A 36 39.89 -45.77 -2.94
CA ASP A 36 40.68 -45.16 -4.03
C ASP A 36 39.92 -44.06 -4.79
N TYR A 37 38.81 -43.56 -4.24
CA TYR A 37 38.01 -42.52 -4.87
C TYR A 37 38.83 -41.29 -5.23
N ILE A 38 38.76 -40.89 -6.50
CA ILE A 38 39.33 -39.64 -7.00
C ILE A 38 38.23 -38.60 -7.08
N ALA A 39 38.29 -37.62 -6.19
CA ALA A 39 37.39 -36.46 -6.19
C ALA A 39 37.54 -35.64 -7.49
N PRO A 40 36.47 -34.96 -7.95
CA PRO A 40 36.55 -34.10 -9.10
C PRO A 40 37.65 -33.03 -8.97
N VAL A 41 38.42 -32.83 -10.03
CA VAL A 41 39.54 -31.89 -10.04
C VAL A 41 39.17 -30.65 -10.84
N LEU A 42 39.54 -29.46 -10.32
CA LEU A 42 39.34 -28.20 -11.01
C LEU A 42 40.31 -28.08 -12.20
N ASP A 43 39.77 -28.03 -13.42
CA ASP A 43 40.48 -27.91 -14.69
C ASP A 43 39.86 -26.76 -15.50
N THR A 44 40.27 -25.53 -15.21
CA THR A 44 39.73 -24.32 -15.86
C THR A 44 40.25 -24.11 -17.29
N THR A 45 41.29 -24.83 -17.70
CA THR A 45 41.90 -24.70 -19.04
C THR A 45 41.19 -25.57 -20.06
N ASN A 46 40.86 -26.81 -19.73
CA ASN A 46 40.18 -27.74 -20.63
C ASN A 46 38.68 -27.89 -20.32
N CYS A 47 38.25 -27.47 -19.14
CA CYS A 47 36.84 -27.40 -18.75
C CYS A 47 36.57 -25.98 -18.26
N THR A 48 36.67 -24.96 -19.12
CA THR A 48 36.46 -23.59 -18.67
C THR A 48 35.06 -23.42 -18.06
N PRO A 49 34.94 -22.89 -16.82
CA PRO A 49 33.65 -22.67 -16.21
C PRO A 49 32.81 -21.73 -17.06
N SER A 50 31.55 -22.09 -17.30
CA SER A 50 30.63 -21.18 -17.96
C SER A 50 30.27 -20.04 -17.00
N THR A 51 30.45 -18.79 -17.41
CA THR A 51 29.95 -17.63 -16.67
C THR A 51 28.44 -17.75 -16.48
N ARG A 52 27.98 -17.58 -15.25
CA ARG A 52 26.55 -17.52 -14.92
C ARG A 52 26.22 -16.15 -14.35
N TYR A 53 25.21 -15.54 -14.92
CA TYR A 53 24.60 -14.31 -14.43
C TYR A 53 23.32 -14.68 -13.70
N TYR A 54 23.19 -14.22 -12.47
CA TYR A 54 22.05 -14.52 -11.62
C TYR A 54 21.07 -13.35 -11.62
N SER A 55 19.78 -13.65 -11.62
CA SER A 55 18.75 -12.61 -11.58
C SER A 55 18.82 -11.81 -10.27
N SER A 56 18.57 -10.50 -10.38
CA SER A 56 18.32 -9.65 -9.22
C SER A 56 16.88 -9.82 -8.72
N GLU A 57 16.56 -9.30 -7.54
CA GLU A 57 15.17 -9.26 -7.06
C GLU A 57 14.28 -8.52 -8.07
N LYS A 58 13.10 -9.09 -8.35
CA LYS A 58 12.05 -8.50 -9.19
C LYS A 58 10.70 -8.66 -8.51
N LYS A 59 9.81 -7.70 -8.70
CA LYS A 59 8.47 -7.69 -8.10
C LYS A 59 7.44 -7.34 -9.16
N LEU A 60 6.31 -8.04 -9.13
CA LEU A 60 5.15 -7.72 -9.96
C LEU A 60 3.90 -7.86 -9.12
N SER A 61 3.01 -6.89 -9.21
CA SER A 61 1.73 -6.89 -8.49
C SER A 61 0.59 -7.18 -9.44
N ALA A 62 -0.38 -7.96 -8.98
CA ALA A 62 -1.65 -8.15 -9.68
C ALA A 62 -2.81 -8.11 -8.69
N LYS A 63 -3.98 -7.74 -9.21
CA LYS A 63 -5.22 -7.75 -8.47
C LYS A 63 -5.86 -9.14 -8.60
N ARG A 64 -6.36 -9.68 -7.48
CA ARG A 64 -7.17 -10.91 -7.53
C ARG A 64 -8.39 -10.69 -8.43
N ASN A 65 -8.63 -11.59 -9.39
CA ASN A 65 -9.66 -11.41 -10.43
C ASN A 65 -10.72 -12.52 -10.49
N ASN A 66 -10.59 -13.54 -9.64
CA ASN A 66 -11.55 -14.64 -9.50
C ASN A 66 -12.55 -14.43 -8.35
N CYS A 67 -12.84 -13.17 -8.00
CA CYS A 67 -13.85 -12.86 -6.99
C CYS A 67 -15.27 -13.01 -7.56
N GLY A 68 -16.20 -13.44 -6.71
CA GLY A 68 -17.62 -13.51 -7.07
C GLY A 68 -18.21 -12.13 -7.36
N SER A 69 -19.40 -12.09 -7.97
CA SER A 69 -20.09 -10.84 -8.27
C SER A 69 -20.30 -10.01 -6.99
N GLY A 70 -20.05 -8.70 -7.07
CA GLY A 70 -20.09 -7.79 -5.91
C GLY A 70 -18.82 -7.77 -5.06
N TYR A 71 -17.72 -8.41 -5.48
CA TYR A 71 -16.43 -8.40 -4.78
C TYR A 71 -15.26 -8.05 -5.70
N SER A 72 -14.28 -7.32 -5.18
CA SER A 72 -13.09 -6.83 -5.85
C SER A 72 -11.90 -7.39 -5.11
N GLY A 73 -10.97 -7.98 -5.86
CA GLY A 73 -9.77 -8.53 -5.26
C GLY A 73 -8.84 -7.48 -4.69
N SER A 74 -8.10 -7.82 -3.65
CA SER A 74 -6.95 -7.03 -3.22
C SER A 74 -5.79 -7.15 -4.21
N THR A 75 -4.88 -6.18 -4.16
CA THR A 75 -3.62 -6.21 -4.92
C THR A 75 -2.56 -6.94 -4.11
N VAL A 76 -1.95 -7.96 -4.70
CA VAL A 76 -0.89 -8.75 -4.07
C VAL A 76 0.38 -8.68 -4.92
N THR A 77 1.53 -8.57 -4.26
CA THR A 77 2.85 -8.53 -4.91
C THR A 77 3.51 -9.89 -4.87
N LEU A 78 3.83 -10.44 -6.05
CA LEU A 78 4.69 -11.60 -6.20
C LEU A 78 6.15 -11.15 -6.32
N THR A 79 7.04 -11.80 -5.59
CA THR A 79 8.47 -11.51 -5.59
C THR A 79 9.25 -12.68 -6.21
N SER A 80 10.10 -12.38 -7.18
CA SER A 80 11.20 -13.24 -7.62
C SER A 80 12.42 -12.87 -6.78
N TYR A 81 12.88 -13.78 -5.93
CA TYR A 81 14.02 -13.53 -5.06
C TYR A 81 15.34 -13.49 -5.86
N PRO A 82 16.41 -12.90 -5.30
CA PRO A 82 17.74 -12.95 -5.92
C PRO A 82 18.20 -14.39 -6.19
N ASN A 83 18.95 -14.57 -7.29
CA ASN A 83 19.52 -15.86 -7.70
C ASN A 83 18.52 -16.98 -8.01
N GLN A 84 17.22 -16.66 -8.09
CA GLN A 84 16.18 -17.62 -8.44
C GLN A 84 16.27 -18.07 -9.91
N PHE A 85 16.71 -17.20 -10.81
CA PHE A 85 16.97 -17.50 -12.21
C PHE A 85 18.45 -17.25 -12.56
N PHE A 86 18.95 -17.96 -13.55
CA PHE A 86 20.30 -17.73 -14.07
C PHE A 86 20.33 -17.83 -15.59
N SER A 87 21.30 -17.15 -16.18
CA SER A 87 21.59 -17.21 -17.61
C SER A 87 23.09 -17.32 -17.84
N THR A 88 23.48 -17.99 -18.92
CA THR A 88 24.87 -17.98 -19.40
C THR A 88 25.14 -16.84 -20.40
N ILE A 89 24.13 -16.03 -20.72
CA ILE A 89 24.22 -14.94 -21.71
C ILE A 89 24.54 -13.61 -21.02
N SER A 90 23.67 -13.16 -20.12
CA SER A 90 23.85 -11.88 -19.40
C SER A 90 22.93 -11.77 -18.19
N LEU A 91 23.18 -10.78 -17.33
CA LEU A 91 22.25 -10.39 -16.25
C LEU A 91 20.89 -9.95 -16.79
N ALA A 92 20.86 -9.25 -17.93
CA ALA A 92 19.61 -8.80 -18.55
C ALA A 92 18.75 -9.99 -18.97
N ASP A 93 19.36 -11.05 -19.51
CA ASP A 93 18.65 -12.28 -19.89
C ASP A 93 18.12 -13.03 -18.65
N ALA A 94 18.93 -13.16 -17.59
CA ALA A 94 18.48 -13.77 -16.34
C ALA A 94 17.30 -12.98 -15.71
N ASN A 95 17.33 -11.66 -15.78
CA ASN A 95 16.24 -10.79 -15.33
C ASN A 95 15.00 -10.90 -16.24
N ALA A 96 15.17 -11.05 -17.55
CA ALA A 96 14.06 -11.26 -18.47
C ALA A 96 13.34 -12.59 -18.16
N GLN A 97 14.07 -13.64 -17.81
CA GLN A 97 13.48 -14.91 -17.35
C GLN A 97 12.67 -14.71 -16.06
N ALA A 98 13.17 -13.93 -15.11
CA ALA A 98 12.44 -13.58 -13.88
C ALA A 98 11.16 -12.78 -14.17
N ASP A 99 11.23 -11.80 -15.08
CA ASP A 99 10.08 -10.98 -15.48
C ASP A 99 9.02 -11.82 -16.23
N VAL A 100 9.43 -12.75 -17.10
CA VAL A 100 8.53 -13.71 -17.77
C VAL A 100 7.85 -14.62 -16.76
N TRP A 101 8.59 -15.15 -15.78
CA TRP A 101 8.02 -15.97 -14.72
C TRP A 101 7.02 -15.18 -13.88
N LEU A 102 7.35 -13.95 -13.48
CA LEU A 102 6.44 -13.07 -12.75
C LEU A 102 5.15 -12.85 -13.56
N ALA A 103 5.25 -12.46 -14.83
CA ALA A 103 4.10 -12.23 -15.69
C ALA A 103 3.21 -13.47 -15.84
N ALA A 104 3.80 -14.67 -15.94
CA ALA A 104 3.07 -15.93 -16.07
C ALA A 104 2.37 -16.36 -14.76
N ASN A 105 2.90 -15.99 -13.60
CA ASN A 105 2.45 -16.54 -12.30
C ASN A 105 1.71 -15.53 -11.41
N VAL A 106 1.90 -14.23 -11.61
CA VAL A 106 1.39 -13.18 -10.71
C VAL A 106 -0.14 -13.23 -10.55
N GLN A 107 -0.88 -13.56 -11.62
CA GLN A 107 -2.35 -13.63 -11.53
C GLN A 107 -2.82 -14.84 -10.72
N THR A 108 -2.23 -16.01 -10.94
CA THR A 108 -2.51 -17.23 -10.15
C THR A 108 -2.17 -17.01 -8.68
N TYR A 109 -1.03 -16.37 -8.42
CA TYR A 109 -0.63 -16.00 -7.06
C TYR A 109 -1.62 -15.04 -6.41
N ALA A 110 -2.01 -13.96 -7.10
CA ALA A 110 -3.02 -13.01 -6.61
C ALA A 110 -4.37 -13.71 -6.34
N ASN A 111 -4.77 -14.65 -7.19
CA ASN A 111 -6.01 -15.41 -7.03
C ASN A 111 -6.02 -16.36 -5.82
N ASN A 112 -4.85 -16.85 -5.41
CA ASN A 112 -4.71 -17.74 -4.25
C ASN A 112 -4.46 -16.98 -2.94
N ALA A 113 -3.60 -15.96 -2.97
CA ALA A 113 -3.15 -15.24 -1.78
C ALA A 113 -3.95 -13.97 -1.50
N GLY A 114 -4.60 -13.38 -2.50
CA GLY A 114 -5.39 -12.16 -2.34
C GLY A 114 -6.71 -12.40 -1.63
N THR A 115 -7.30 -11.34 -1.10
CA THR A 115 -8.61 -11.32 -0.46
C THR A 115 -9.65 -10.77 -1.43
N CYS A 116 -10.90 -11.20 -1.30
CA CYS A 116 -12.01 -10.58 -2.01
C CYS A 116 -12.71 -9.64 -1.04
N GLU A 117 -12.60 -8.35 -1.31
CA GLU A 117 -13.28 -7.31 -0.55
C GLU A 117 -14.59 -6.96 -1.26
N VAL A 118 -15.63 -6.60 -0.52
CA VAL A 118 -16.91 -6.21 -1.14
C VAL A 118 -16.64 -5.02 -2.07
N ILE A 119 -17.00 -5.14 -3.36
CA ILE A 119 -17.18 -3.96 -4.20
C ILE A 119 -18.37 -3.28 -3.56
N TYR A 120 -18.11 -2.20 -2.83
CA TYR A 120 -19.15 -1.23 -2.57
C TYR A 120 -19.50 -0.62 -3.93
N THR A 121 -20.34 -1.33 -4.70
CA THR A 121 -21.23 -0.65 -5.61
C THR A 121 -22.19 0.05 -4.66
N PRO A 122 -22.12 1.39 -4.50
CA PRO A 122 -23.21 2.07 -3.85
C PRO A 122 -24.50 1.52 -4.46
N PRO A 123 -25.54 1.24 -3.66
CA PRO A 123 -26.80 0.81 -4.21
C PRO A 123 -27.11 1.75 -5.38
N SER A 124 -27.52 1.18 -6.51
CA SER A 124 -28.10 1.95 -7.59
C SER A 124 -29.45 2.51 -7.09
N SER A 125 -29.40 3.41 -6.13
CA SER A 125 -30.38 4.46 -5.98
C SER A 125 -30.15 5.36 -7.18
N GLY A 126 -31.09 5.34 -8.12
CA GLY A 126 -31.15 6.36 -9.14
C GLY A 126 -31.07 7.74 -8.50
N GLY A 127 -30.31 8.62 -9.12
CA GLY A 127 -30.28 10.05 -8.81
C GLY A 127 -29.40 10.46 -7.64
N GLY A 128 -28.26 11.09 -7.95
CA GLY A 128 -27.78 12.25 -7.21
C GLY A 128 -26.84 12.02 -6.02
N GLY A 129 -25.61 12.54 -6.16
CA GLY A 129 -24.85 13.11 -5.04
C GLY A 129 -23.88 12.17 -4.35
N GLY A 130 -22.65 12.11 -4.87
CA GLY A 130 -21.52 11.74 -4.03
C GLY A 130 -21.49 12.63 -2.79
N SER A 131 -21.20 12.04 -1.64
CA SER A 131 -21.10 12.79 -0.39
C SER A 131 -19.63 12.92 -0.05
N GLY A 132 -19.12 14.16 0.01
CA GLY A 132 -17.89 14.46 0.73
C GLY A 132 -17.97 13.88 2.15
N GLY A 133 -16.83 13.56 2.74
CA GLY A 133 -16.72 12.95 4.06
C GLY A 133 -17.65 13.53 5.11
N CYS A 134 -18.32 12.70 5.93
CA CYS A 134 -19.28 13.20 6.92
C CYS A 134 -18.97 12.68 8.32
N PHE A 135 -19.00 13.57 9.32
CA PHE A 135 -18.91 13.20 10.74
C PHE A 135 -20.27 12.80 11.30
N VAL A 136 -20.26 12.00 12.37
CA VAL A 136 -21.48 11.55 13.07
C VAL A 136 -22.06 12.63 14.00
N GLU A 137 -23.35 12.47 14.32
CA GLU A 137 -24.05 13.20 15.39
C GLU A 137 -23.21 13.26 16.70
N GLY A 138 -23.22 14.42 17.36
CA GLY A 138 -22.47 14.66 18.60
C GLY A 138 -21.02 15.11 18.38
N THR A 139 -20.52 15.11 17.15
CA THR A 139 -19.18 15.65 16.84
C THR A 139 -19.14 17.14 17.15
N LEU A 140 -18.20 17.59 17.99
CA LEU A 140 -18.08 18.97 18.43
C LEU A 140 -17.26 19.79 17.44
N ILE A 141 -17.88 20.78 16.82
CA ILE A 141 -17.25 21.68 15.86
C ILE A 141 -16.86 22.99 16.54
N THR A 142 -15.63 23.44 16.32
CA THR A 142 -15.12 24.67 16.94
C THR A 142 -15.57 25.92 16.18
N LEU A 143 -16.09 26.90 16.91
CA LEU A 143 -16.49 28.21 16.42
C LEU A 143 -15.34 29.24 16.57
N PRO A 144 -15.41 30.40 15.88
CA PRO A 144 -14.34 31.41 15.91
C PRO A 144 -13.99 31.96 17.30
N ASP A 145 -14.95 31.97 18.23
CA ASP A 145 -14.74 32.42 19.62
C ASP A 145 -14.13 31.32 20.52
N GLY A 146 -13.81 30.16 19.96
CA GLY A 146 -13.28 29.00 20.67
C GLY A 146 -14.33 28.13 21.35
N SER A 147 -15.61 28.55 21.35
CA SER A 147 -16.70 27.71 21.80
C SER A 147 -16.90 26.51 20.84
N LYS A 148 -17.59 25.48 21.32
CA LYS A 148 -17.85 24.26 20.55
C LYS A 148 -19.35 24.04 20.44
N LYS A 149 -19.79 23.57 19.28
CA LYS A 149 -21.18 23.23 19.02
C LYS A 149 -21.29 21.84 18.41
N PRO A 150 -22.27 21.01 18.81
CA PRO A 150 -22.54 19.75 18.11
C PRO A 150 -22.86 20.00 16.63
N ILE A 151 -22.40 19.09 15.76
CA ILE A 151 -22.51 19.23 14.31
C ILE A 151 -23.96 19.30 13.83
N GLU A 152 -24.88 18.60 14.51
CA GLU A 152 -26.31 18.58 14.26
C GLU A 152 -27.02 19.91 14.58
N GLU A 153 -26.40 20.77 15.39
CA GLU A 153 -26.95 22.09 15.74
C GLU A 153 -26.38 23.22 14.86
N LEU A 154 -25.52 22.89 13.89
CA LEU A 154 -24.96 23.86 12.97
C LEU A 154 -25.98 24.31 11.93
N GLN A 155 -25.86 25.55 11.48
CA GLN A 155 -26.78 26.16 10.53
C GLN A 155 -26.05 26.72 9.31
N LEU A 156 -26.75 26.86 8.20
CA LEU A 156 -26.25 27.53 7.01
C LEU A 156 -25.75 28.95 7.36
N ASN A 157 -24.65 29.38 6.74
CA ASN A 157 -23.93 30.64 6.99
C ASN A 157 -23.29 30.76 8.38
N GLN A 158 -23.37 29.75 9.24
CA GLN A 158 -22.64 29.77 10.50
C GLN A 158 -21.14 29.76 10.25
N LEU A 159 -20.42 30.62 10.96
CA LEU A 159 -18.98 30.74 10.87
C LEU A 159 -18.30 29.66 11.70
N LEU A 160 -17.35 28.95 11.11
CA LEU A 160 -16.50 27.97 11.80
C LEU A 160 -15.06 28.48 11.91
N LEU A 161 -14.35 28.02 12.94
CA LEU A 161 -12.92 28.17 12.98
C LEU A 161 -12.28 27.21 11.95
N SER A 162 -11.50 27.79 11.04
CA SER A 162 -10.82 27.10 9.94
C SER A 162 -9.31 27.34 10.01
N ALA A 163 -8.54 26.65 9.17
CA ALA A 163 -7.09 26.83 9.09
C ALA A 163 -6.60 26.77 7.63
N GLU A 164 -5.99 27.84 7.16
CA GLU A 164 -5.34 27.85 5.86
C GLU A 164 -3.95 27.22 6.01
N ILE A 165 -3.71 26.09 5.35
CA ILE A 165 -2.39 25.43 5.36
C ILE A 165 -1.54 26.08 4.27
N GLU A 166 -0.43 26.73 4.65
CA GLU A 166 0.33 27.64 3.76
C GLU A 166 0.82 26.96 2.47
N THR A 167 1.22 25.70 2.56
CA THR A 167 1.76 24.93 1.44
C THR A 167 0.68 24.16 0.65
N LEU A 168 -0.58 24.23 1.07
CA LEU A 168 -1.69 23.53 0.44
C LEU A 168 -2.45 24.47 -0.49
N ILE A 169 -2.58 24.08 -1.75
CA ILE A 169 -3.57 24.71 -2.64
C ILE A 169 -4.93 24.10 -2.27
N ASP A 170 -5.71 24.81 -1.46
CA ASP A 170 -7.04 24.35 -1.08
C ASP A 170 -7.94 24.26 -2.32
N THR A 171 -8.49 23.07 -2.54
CA THR A 171 -9.27 22.73 -3.72
C THR A 171 -10.40 21.80 -3.35
N ASN A 172 -11.37 21.71 -4.26
CA ASN A 172 -12.51 20.82 -4.16
C ASN A 172 -12.28 19.47 -4.84
N ASP A 173 -11.06 19.23 -5.31
CA ASP A 173 -10.65 17.98 -5.93
C ASP A 173 -9.86 17.11 -4.95
N ALA A 174 -10.51 16.08 -4.41
CA ALA A 174 -9.86 15.13 -3.50
C ALA A 174 -8.64 14.45 -4.14
N SER A 175 -8.61 14.25 -5.47
CA SER A 175 -7.48 13.63 -6.16
C SER A 175 -6.23 14.52 -6.16
N GLU A 176 -6.40 15.84 -6.19
CA GLU A 176 -5.30 16.79 -6.01
C GLU A 176 -4.87 16.88 -4.55
N LEU A 177 -5.83 16.86 -3.61
CA LEU A 177 -5.52 16.84 -2.18
C LEU A 177 -4.75 15.58 -1.76
N TYR A 178 -5.02 14.41 -2.35
CA TYR A 178 -4.27 13.18 -2.11
C TYR A 178 -2.84 13.20 -2.66
N LYS A 179 -2.54 14.07 -3.63
CA LYS A 179 -1.17 14.25 -4.15
C LYS A 179 -0.34 15.17 -3.27
N TRP A 180 -0.98 16.03 -2.49
CA TRP A 180 -0.30 16.95 -1.61
C TRP A 180 0.38 16.22 -0.45
N SER A 181 1.61 16.62 -0.16
CA SER A 181 2.32 16.23 1.06
C SER A 181 3.32 17.31 1.47
N SER A 182 3.66 17.36 2.76
CA SER A 182 4.64 18.30 3.31
C SER A 182 5.40 17.72 4.51
N GLU A 183 6.68 18.06 4.65
CA GLU A 183 7.50 17.64 5.81
C GLU A 183 7.16 18.42 7.09
N TYR A 184 6.55 19.59 6.95
CA TYR A 184 6.11 20.44 8.05
C TYR A 184 4.67 20.90 7.82
N LEU A 185 3.99 21.27 8.90
CA LEU A 185 2.66 21.85 8.84
C LEU A 185 2.73 23.26 9.41
N SER A 186 2.47 24.24 8.55
CA SER A 186 2.31 25.64 8.91
C SER A 186 0.91 26.06 8.48
N GLU A 187 0.18 26.70 9.38
CA GLU A 187 -1.20 27.12 9.12
C GLU A 187 -1.52 28.45 9.77
N ASN A 188 -2.47 29.15 9.17
CA ASN A 188 -3.03 30.39 9.68
C ASN A 188 -4.50 30.17 10.08
N ARG A 189 -4.85 30.52 11.31
CA ARG A 189 -6.22 30.48 11.80
C ARG A 189 -7.07 31.52 11.08
N ILE A 190 -8.16 31.06 10.51
CA ILE A 190 -9.08 31.82 9.67
C ILE A 190 -10.52 31.41 10.00
N ILE A 191 -11.48 32.01 9.32
CA ILE A 191 -12.90 31.74 9.52
C ILE A 191 -13.51 31.40 8.18
N SER A 192 -14.36 30.36 8.14
CA SER A 192 -15.13 30.03 6.94
C SER A 192 -16.61 29.77 7.26
N PRO A 193 -17.56 30.37 6.50
CA PRO A 193 -18.98 30.06 6.63
C PRO A 193 -19.35 28.69 6.05
N ILE A 194 -20.32 28.03 6.70
CA ILE A 194 -21.03 26.89 6.13
C ILE A 194 -21.84 27.34 4.92
N THR A 195 -21.55 26.75 3.76
CA THR A 195 -22.28 26.99 2.51
C THR A 195 -23.28 25.88 2.18
N GLN A 196 -23.13 24.72 2.80
CA GLN A 196 -24.07 23.61 2.71
C GLN A 196 -23.99 22.78 3.98
N ILE A 197 -25.14 22.32 4.46
CA ILE A 197 -25.22 21.32 5.53
C ILE A 197 -26.49 20.48 5.31
N SER A 198 -26.39 19.18 5.57
CA SER A 198 -27.52 18.26 5.44
C SER A 198 -27.38 17.14 6.46
N GLU A 199 -28.49 16.44 6.74
CA GLU A 199 -28.48 15.21 7.52
C GLU A 199 -28.62 14.01 6.57
N LYS A 200 -27.83 12.96 6.80
CA LYS A 200 -27.91 11.67 6.09
C LYS A 200 -27.72 10.52 7.07
N LEU A 201 -28.00 9.31 6.61
CA LEU A 201 -27.66 8.09 7.33
C LEU A 201 -26.43 7.43 6.70
N ALA A 202 -25.58 6.86 7.54
CA ALA A 202 -24.48 6.00 7.15
C ALA A 202 -24.54 4.68 7.93
N TYR A 203 -24.23 3.58 7.25
CA TYR A 203 -24.20 2.23 7.85
C TYR A 203 -22.77 1.72 8.05
N LYS A 204 -21.78 2.59 7.85
CA LYS A 204 -20.37 2.30 8.07
C LYS A 204 -19.64 3.57 8.44
N THR A 205 -19.00 3.56 9.60
CA THR A 205 -18.15 4.64 10.11
C THR A 205 -16.82 4.09 10.61
N MET A 206 -15.80 4.92 10.61
CA MET A 206 -14.48 4.65 11.19
C MET A 206 -14.38 5.41 12.50
N ILE A 207 -14.07 4.72 13.58
CA ILE A 207 -13.90 5.28 14.92
C ILE A 207 -12.42 5.31 15.26
N ILE A 208 -11.90 6.49 15.56
CA ILE A 208 -10.49 6.74 15.86
C ILE A 208 -10.35 7.06 17.35
N ASN A 209 -9.37 6.45 18.01
CA ASN A 209 -9.03 6.67 19.41
C ASN A 209 -10.25 6.63 20.36
N GLY A 210 -11.13 5.65 20.17
CA GLY A 210 -12.30 5.45 21.04
C GLY A 210 -13.38 6.52 20.92
N GLY A 211 -13.51 7.16 19.75
CA GLY A 211 -14.55 8.16 19.49
C GLY A 211 -14.02 9.60 19.44
N LEU A 212 -12.70 9.80 19.51
CA LEU A 212 -12.09 11.10 19.26
C LEU A 212 -12.50 11.65 17.90
N LEU A 213 -12.53 10.79 16.88
CA LEU A 213 -13.17 11.07 15.60
C LEU A 213 -14.01 9.87 15.20
N GLU A 214 -15.21 10.13 14.69
CA GLU A 214 -16.03 9.12 14.01
C GLU A 214 -16.65 9.72 12.74
N ALA A 215 -16.31 9.16 11.59
CA ALA A 215 -16.78 9.67 10.30
C ALA A 215 -16.92 8.55 9.26
N THR A 216 -17.47 8.88 8.09
CA THR A 216 -17.51 7.95 6.96
C THR A 216 -16.09 7.56 6.51
N PRO A 217 -15.87 6.34 5.98
CA PRO A 217 -14.54 5.89 5.52
C PRO A 217 -13.92 6.79 4.44
N THR A 218 -14.74 7.50 3.68
CA THR A 218 -14.31 8.43 2.62
C THR A 218 -13.96 9.82 3.14
N HIS A 219 -14.07 10.07 4.45
CA HIS A 219 -13.77 11.38 5.01
C HIS A 219 -12.31 11.75 4.85
N LEU A 220 -12.05 12.96 4.35
CA LEU A 220 -10.71 13.41 4.03
C LEU A 220 -10.03 13.92 5.30
N GLN A 221 -9.11 13.14 5.84
CA GLN A 221 -8.46 13.46 7.10
C GLN A 221 -7.00 13.87 6.86
N LEU A 222 -6.60 14.99 7.46
CA LEU A 222 -5.20 15.37 7.57
C LEU A 222 -4.51 14.47 8.60
N ILE A 223 -3.41 13.83 8.20
CA ILE A 223 -2.58 13.02 9.08
C ILE A 223 -1.10 13.30 8.82
N GLN A 224 -0.25 12.93 9.77
CA GLN A 224 1.18 12.74 9.54
C GLN A 224 1.54 11.25 9.61
N ARG A 225 2.23 10.75 8.59
CA ARG A 225 2.75 9.38 8.51
C ARG A 225 4.14 9.41 7.91
N ASP A 226 5.09 8.68 8.51
CA ASP A 226 6.49 8.61 8.05
C ASP A 226 7.17 9.98 7.93
N GLY A 227 6.79 10.92 8.80
CA GLY A 227 7.32 12.29 8.82
C GLY A 227 6.61 13.28 7.88
N PHE A 228 5.70 12.82 7.01
CA PHE A 228 5.00 13.67 6.05
C PHE A 228 3.54 13.88 6.44
N TRP A 229 3.12 15.15 6.43
CA TRP A 229 1.72 15.57 6.44
C TRP A 229 1.09 15.30 5.08
N LYS A 230 -0.11 14.73 5.07
CA LYS A 230 -0.88 14.44 3.86
C LYS A 230 -2.35 14.23 4.18
N PHE A 231 -3.20 14.35 3.16
CA PHE A 231 -4.59 13.93 3.28
C PHE A 231 -4.76 12.48 2.86
N ILE A 232 -5.56 11.73 3.62
CA ILE A 232 -5.98 10.36 3.27
C ILE A 232 -7.47 10.18 3.57
N PRO A 233 -8.13 9.18 2.97
CA PRO A 233 -9.44 8.74 3.45
C PRO A 233 -9.32 8.22 4.88
N LEU A 234 -10.29 8.52 5.73
CA LEU A 234 -10.32 8.06 7.13
C LEU A 234 -10.32 6.53 7.22
N GLY A 235 -10.86 5.83 6.22
CA GLY A 235 -10.79 4.38 6.10
C GLY A 235 -9.37 3.80 5.93
N ASN A 236 -8.39 4.63 5.55
CA ASN A 236 -6.99 4.25 5.33
C ASN A 236 -6.07 4.67 6.49
N ILE A 237 -6.63 5.28 7.54
CA ILE A 237 -5.86 5.62 8.74
C ILE A 237 -5.45 4.36 9.48
N GLN A 238 -4.27 4.37 10.07
CA GLN A 238 -3.71 3.22 10.77
C GLN A 238 -3.15 3.65 12.12
N VAL A 239 -3.01 2.68 13.03
CA VAL A 239 -2.32 2.89 14.31
C VAL A 239 -0.88 3.35 14.03
N GLY A 240 -0.44 4.39 14.73
CA GLY A 240 0.84 5.05 14.53
C GLY A 240 0.81 6.27 13.60
N ASP A 241 -0.29 6.51 12.89
CA ASP A 241 -0.52 7.83 12.27
C ASP A 241 -0.66 8.91 13.34
N ASN A 242 -0.41 10.15 12.96
CA ASN A 242 -0.48 11.30 13.85
C ASN A 242 -1.58 12.27 13.40
N LEU A 243 -2.32 12.83 14.35
CA LEU A 243 -3.37 13.83 14.15
C LEU A 243 -2.88 15.21 14.63
N TYR A 244 -3.32 16.27 13.95
CA TYR A 244 -3.03 17.65 14.33
C TYR A 244 -4.18 18.27 15.10
N THR A 245 -3.91 18.81 16.28
CA THR A 245 -4.93 19.42 17.14
C THR A 245 -5.02 20.93 16.96
N ILE A 246 -6.10 21.51 17.46
CA ILE A 246 -6.33 22.96 17.55
C ILE A 246 -5.29 23.70 18.42
N ASN A 247 -4.59 22.99 19.30
CA ASN A 247 -3.54 23.57 20.15
C ASN A 247 -2.14 23.45 19.52
N ASN A 248 -2.07 23.06 18.24
CA ASN A 248 -0.84 22.78 17.51
C ASN A 248 -0.04 21.61 18.09
N GLU A 249 -0.72 20.73 18.83
CA GLU A 249 -0.16 19.49 19.35
C GLU A 249 -0.36 18.35 18.36
N ILE A 250 0.58 17.41 18.35
CA ILE A 250 0.52 16.19 17.56
C ILE A 250 0.16 15.05 18.50
N ILE A 251 -0.91 14.33 18.18
CA ILE A 251 -1.33 13.16 18.97
C ILE A 251 -1.36 11.90 18.11
N PRO A 252 -0.92 10.74 18.64
CA PRO A 252 -0.91 9.50 17.87
C PRO A 252 -2.30 8.87 17.79
N VAL A 253 -2.55 8.19 16.68
CA VAL A 253 -3.63 7.23 16.51
C VAL A 253 -3.21 5.94 17.20
N ILE A 254 -3.91 5.60 18.28
CA ILE A 254 -3.67 4.41 19.10
C ILE A 254 -4.72 3.31 18.87
N ALA A 255 -5.87 3.65 18.29
CA ALA A 255 -6.92 2.70 17.97
C ALA A 255 -7.71 3.13 16.74
N VAL A 256 -8.03 2.16 15.88
CA VAL A 256 -8.92 2.32 14.72
C VAL A 256 -9.92 1.16 14.75
N THR A 257 -11.21 1.48 14.81
CA THR A 257 -12.29 0.48 14.78
C THR A 257 -13.32 0.85 13.72
N VAL A 258 -14.07 -0.15 13.27
CA VAL A 258 -15.16 0.03 12.31
C VAL A 258 -16.47 -0.13 13.05
N ASN A 259 -17.39 0.80 12.85
CA ASN A 259 -18.79 0.62 13.23
C ASN A 259 -19.61 0.32 11.98
N LEU A 260 -20.50 -0.66 12.08
CA LEU A 260 -21.42 -1.09 11.02
C LEU A 260 -22.89 -0.86 11.40
N GLU A 261 -23.14 -0.25 12.56
CA GLU A 261 -24.47 0.21 12.94
C GLU A 261 -24.81 1.50 12.21
N GLU A 262 -26.11 1.75 12.07
CA GLU A 262 -26.62 3.01 11.56
C GLU A 262 -26.15 4.19 12.42
N ARG A 263 -25.68 5.24 11.75
CA ARG A 263 -25.30 6.52 12.34
C ARG A 263 -25.92 7.66 11.53
N ARG A 264 -26.45 8.66 12.23
CA ARG A 264 -26.71 9.97 11.63
C ARG A 264 -25.37 10.66 11.35
N ILE A 265 -25.24 11.18 10.14
CA ILE A 265 -24.05 11.89 9.68
C ILE A 265 -24.43 13.24 9.07
N TYR A 266 -23.51 14.19 9.16
CA TYR A 266 -23.74 15.57 8.75
C TYR A 266 -22.70 16.00 7.70
N PRO A 267 -22.96 15.74 6.40
CA PRO A 267 -22.20 16.36 5.33
C PRO A 267 -22.36 17.89 5.40
N LEU A 268 -21.23 18.60 5.46
CA LEU A 268 -21.17 20.05 5.38
C LEU A 268 -20.27 20.51 4.21
N THR A 269 -20.26 21.80 3.90
CA THR A 269 -19.30 22.40 2.96
C THR A 269 -18.96 23.79 3.46
N LEU A 270 -17.68 24.17 3.39
CA LEU A 270 -17.19 25.50 3.76
C LEU A 270 -16.67 26.24 2.52
N ASN A 271 -16.54 27.55 2.58
CA ASN A 271 -15.98 28.38 1.50
C ASN A 271 -15.54 29.74 2.07
N PRO A 272 -14.36 30.30 1.75
CA PRO A 272 -13.40 29.85 0.75
C PRO A 272 -12.47 28.71 1.18
N PHE A 273 -12.44 28.38 2.47
CA PHE A 273 -11.54 27.38 3.01
C PHE A 273 -12.32 26.17 3.51
N HIS A 274 -11.86 24.99 3.17
CA HIS A 274 -12.57 23.73 3.39
C HIS A 274 -12.15 23.02 4.67
N THR A 275 -11.17 23.56 5.39
CA THR A 275 -10.67 23.00 6.65
C THR A 275 -11.46 23.53 7.85
N TYR A 276 -11.53 22.74 8.91
CA TYR A 276 -12.15 23.10 10.18
C TYR A 276 -11.71 22.14 11.29
N PHE A 277 -12.14 22.41 12.52
CA PHE A 277 -11.82 21.58 13.68
C PHE A 277 -13.02 20.77 14.14
N ALA A 278 -12.91 19.44 14.05
CA ALA A 278 -13.87 18.48 14.57
C ALA A 278 -13.28 17.77 15.78
N ASN A 279 -13.96 17.84 16.94
CA ASN A 279 -13.44 17.42 18.24
C ASN A 279 -12.05 18.00 18.56
N GLY A 280 -11.74 19.19 18.03
CA GLY A 280 -10.43 19.83 18.17
C GLY A 280 -9.33 19.26 17.26
N ILE A 281 -9.65 18.38 16.31
CA ILE A 281 -8.72 17.85 15.30
C ILE A 281 -8.94 18.58 13.98
N LEU A 282 -7.85 19.03 13.35
CA LEU A 282 -7.89 19.65 12.03
C LEU A 282 -8.29 18.62 10.98
N THR A 283 -9.33 18.92 10.23
CA THR A 283 -9.83 18.09 9.15
C THR A 283 -10.20 18.92 7.93
N HIS A 284 -10.58 18.28 6.84
CA HIS A 284 -10.96 18.91 5.58
C HIS A 284 -12.29 18.33 5.08
N ASN A 285 -13.09 19.17 4.44
CA ASN A 285 -14.29 18.72 3.76
C ASN A 285 -14.46 19.45 2.44
N TYR A 286 -14.25 18.72 1.36
CA TYR A 286 -14.31 19.25 0.00
C TYR A 286 -15.75 19.38 -0.48
N LYS A 287 -16.03 20.45 -1.24
CA LYS A 287 -17.27 20.65 -1.97
C LYS A 287 -17.31 19.71 -3.17
N GLN A 288 -18.36 18.91 -3.32
CA GLN A 288 -18.57 18.26 -4.61
C GLN A 288 -18.99 19.30 -5.65
N PRO A 289 -18.49 19.24 -6.90
CA PRO A 289 -19.08 20.03 -7.96
C PRO A 289 -20.56 19.66 -8.05
N MET A 290 -21.44 20.66 -8.03
CA MET A 290 -22.85 20.41 -8.29
C MET A 290 -22.93 19.69 -9.63
N ALA A 291 -23.57 18.52 -9.66
CA ALA A 291 -23.94 17.92 -10.94
C ALA A 291 -24.79 18.97 -11.66
N ASN A 292 -24.29 19.48 -12.79
CA ASN A 292 -25.12 20.28 -13.67
C ASN A 292 -26.28 19.38 -14.11
N ASP A 293 -27.49 19.74 -13.71
CA ASP A 293 -28.71 19.22 -14.34
C ASP A 293 -28.62 19.59 -15.83
N TYR A 294 -28.38 18.56 -16.65
CA TYR A 294 -28.57 18.59 -18.10
C TYR A 294 -29.86 17.85 -18.44
#